data_AF-Q9SWY4-F1
#
_entry.id   AF-Q9SWY4-F1
#
_cell.length_a   1.000
_cell.length_b   1.000
_cell.length_c   1.000
_cell.angle_alpha   90.00
_cell.angle_beta   90.00
_cell.angle_gamma   90.00
#
_symmetry.space_group_name_H-M   'P 1'
#
loop_
_entity.id
_entity.type
_entity.pdbx_description
1 polymer ?
#
loop_
_entity_poly.entity_id
_entity_poly.type
_entity_poly.pdbx_seq_one_letter_code
_entity_poly.pdbx_strand_id
1 'polypeptide(L)'
;YWVPYHGWRISHRNHHANHGHVENDESWHPTRKSVYDKMDDLGRIGRLTLPWSMFAYPFYLWKRSPGKTGSHYDPNCDLFVTKTEKEQCITSNVFLVAWLGVLAACKTQLGIPAMINLYVMPYWFFVVWLDVVTYLQHHGSHDPEEKLPWFRGEEWSYLRGGLTTLDRDYGIFSRIHHSIGIHVVHQFFPQIPHYQ
;
A
#
# COMPACT_ATOMS: atom_id res chain seq x y z
N TYR A 1 -1.46 7.28 -12.48
CA TYR A 1 -0.26 6.53 -12.05
C TYR A 1 -0.43 5.05 -12.37
N TRP A 2 0.66 4.27 -12.42
CA TRP A 2 0.60 2.83 -12.72
C TRP A 2 0.08 2.03 -11.52
N VAL A 3 -1.22 2.13 -11.25
CA VAL A 3 -1.91 1.50 -10.11
C VAL A 3 -3.25 0.93 -10.61
N PRO A 4 -3.52 -0.38 -10.46
CA PRO A 4 -4.80 -0.95 -10.84
C PRO A 4 -5.84 -0.54 -9.79
N TYR A 5 -6.69 0.45 -10.11
CA TYR A 5 -7.61 1.06 -9.15
C TYR A 5 -8.39 0.01 -8.34
N HIS A 6 -9.07 -0.93 -9.00
CA HIS A 6 -9.84 -1.96 -8.30
C HIS A 6 -8.95 -2.95 -7.55
N GLY A 7 -7.82 -3.34 -8.14
CA GLY A 7 -6.86 -4.22 -7.49
C GLY A 7 -6.41 -3.66 -6.15
N TRP A 8 -5.90 -2.43 -6.16
CA TRP A 8 -5.46 -1.75 -4.94
C TRP A 8 -6.61 -1.47 -3.98
N ARG A 9 -7.75 -0.95 -4.46
CA ARG A 9 -8.95 -0.69 -3.64
C ARG A 9 -9.41 -1.93 -2.87
N ILE A 10 -9.39 -3.11 -3.50
CA ILE A 10 -9.80 -4.37 -2.87
C ILE A 10 -8.77 -4.80 -1.81
N SER A 11 -7.47 -4.74 -2.12
CA SER A 11 -6.44 -5.02 -1.10
C SER A 11 -6.48 -4.04 0.07
N HIS A 12 -6.78 -2.77 -0.19
CA HIS A 12 -6.87 -1.72 0.82
C HIS A 12 -8.10 -1.92 1.73
N ARG A 13 -9.23 -2.33 1.15
CA ARG A 13 -10.40 -2.79 1.93
C ARG A 13 -10.05 -3.99 2.80
N ASN A 14 -9.29 -4.95 2.29
CA ASN A 14 -8.86 -6.12 3.06
C ASN A 14 -7.88 -5.74 4.18
N HIS A 15 -7.01 -4.75 3.95
CA HIS A 15 -6.17 -4.14 4.99
C HIS A 15 -7.03 -3.54 6.11
N HIS A 16 -7.99 -2.66 5.80
CA HIS A 16 -8.89 -2.11 6.83
C HIS A 16 -9.72 -3.17 7.56
N ALA A 17 -10.04 -4.29 6.90
CA ALA A 17 -10.74 -5.39 7.57
C ALA A 17 -9.84 -6.16 8.56
N ASN A 18 -8.51 -6.05 8.43
CA ASN A 18 -7.53 -6.89 9.12
C ASN A 18 -6.33 -6.11 9.71
N HIS A 19 -6.42 -4.79 9.84
CA HIS A 19 -5.30 -3.94 10.27
C HIS A 19 -4.71 -4.44 11.59
N GLY A 20 -3.38 -4.44 11.70
CA GLY A 20 -2.70 -4.90 12.92
C GLY A 20 -2.74 -6.43 13.15
N HIS A 21 -3.27 -7.22 12.20
CA HIS A 21 -3.21 -8.69 12.21
C HIS A 21 -2.00 -9.19 11.40
N VAL A 22 -1.08 -9.93 12.02
CA VAL A 22 0.17 -10.38 11.34
C VAL A 22 -0.09 -11.31 10.14
N GLU A 23 -1.15 -12.11 10.19
CA GLU A 23 -1.53 -13.10 9.16
C GLU A 23 -2.37 -12.50 8.04
N ASN A 24 -3.37 -11.70 8.39
CA ASN A 24 -4.44 -11.36 7.45
C ASN A 24 -4.28 -9.97 6.84
N ASP A 25 -3.54 -9.05 7.48
CA ASP A 25 -3.26 -7.74 6.91
C ASP A 25 -2.50 -7.87 5.57
N GLU A 26 -2.77 -6.99 4.60
CA GLU A 26 -2.24 -7.05 3.24
C GLU A 26 -0.87 -6.40 3.07
N SER A 27 -0.63 -5.29 3.75
CA SER A 27 0.54 -4.44 3.51
C SER A 27 1.24 -4.07 4.80
N TRP A 28 2.54 -3.82 4.69
CA TRP A 28 3.36 -3.27 5.77
C TRP A 28 3.41 -4.06 7.09
N HIS A 29 2.77 -5.23 7.22
CA HIS A 29 2.83 -6.07 8.43
C HIS A 29 4.25 -6.63 8.75
N PRO A 30 4.56 -6.92 10.02
CA PRO A 30 5.81 -7.55 10.41
C PRO A 30 6.02 -8.89 9.69
N THR A 31 7.24 -9.09 9.23
CA THR A 31 7.63 -10.34 8.59
C THR A 31 7.90 -11.40 9.65
N ARG A 32 7.25 -12.57 9.54
CA ARG A 32 7.56 -13.72 10.40
C ARG A 32 8.95 -14.27 10.08
N LYS A 33 9.65 -14.77 11.09
CA LYS A 33 10.97 -15.41 10.92
C LYS A 33 10.99 -16.50 9.84
N SER A 34 9.97 -17.36 9.79
CA SER A 34 9.86 -18.41 8.77
C SER A 34 9.73 -17.89 7.33
N VAL A 35 9.19 -16.68 7.14
CA VAL A 35 9.14 -16.00 5.83
C VAL A 35 10.48 -15.31 5.57
N TYR A 36 11.04 -14.63 6.56
CA TYR A 36 12.35 -13.97 6.48
C TYR A 36 13.48 -14.92 6.07
N ASP A 37 13.55 -16.08 6.72
CA ASP A 37 14.59 -17.07 6.48
C ASP A 37 14.53 -17.63 5.04
N LYS A 38 13.37 -17.55 4.37
CA LYS A 38 13.15 -17.96 2.96
C LYS A 38 13.22 -16.82 1.95
N MET A 39 13.32 -15.56 2.39
CA MET A 39 13.44 -14.42 1.48
C MET A 39 14.84 -14.34 0.90
N ASP A 40 14.91 -14.01 -0.40
CA ASP A 40 16.13 -13.65 -1.09
C ASP A 40 16.63 -12.26 -0.66
N ASP A 41 17.87 -11.92 -1.04
CA ASP A 41 18.51 -10.67 -0.64
C ASP A 41 17.77 -9.45 -1.19
N LEU A 42 17.24 -9.52 -2.41
CA LEU A 42 16.45 -8.44 -2.99
C LEU A 42 15.14 -8.21 -2.22
N GLY A 43 14.45 -9.28 -1.82
CA GLY A 43 13.25 -9.18 -0.98
C GLY A 43 13.57 -8.56 0.39
N ARG A 44 14.69 -8.93 1.01
CA ARG A 44 15.11 -8.36 2.30
C ARG A 44 15.47 -6.89 2.18
N ILE A 45 16.26 -6.52 1.17
CA ILE A 45 16.65 -5.12 0.92
C ILE A 45 15.40 -4.29 0.62
N GLY A 46 14.59 -4.74 -0.33
CA GLY A 46 13.42 -4.01 -0.81
C GLY A 46 12.26 -3.92 0.20
N ARG A 47 12.14 -4.85 1.16
CA ARG A 47 11.05 -4.82 2.15
C ARG A 47 11.45 -4.27 3.50
N LEU A 48 12.70 -4.48 3.94
CA LEU A 48 13.11 -4.33 5.33
C LEU A 48 14.22 -3.29 5.55
N THR A 49 14.79 -2.74 4.48
CA THR A 49 15.91 -1.80 4.58
C THR A 49 15.54 -0.43 4.05
N LEU A 50 15.71 0.60 4.87
CA LEU A 50 15.58 1.98 4.42
C LEU A 50 16.82 2.40 3.60
N PRO A 51 16.66 3.25 2.56
CA PRO A 51 15.41 3.84 2.10
C PRO A 51 14.63 2.96 1.11
N TRP A 52 15.17 1.81 0.72
CA TRP A 52 14.63 0.97 -0.37
C TRP A 52 13.20 0.51 -0.14
N SER A 53 12.82 0.26 1.11
CA SER A 53 11.44 -0.09 1.47
C SER A 53 10.43 1.00 1.17
N MET A 54 10.83 2.26 1.02
CA MET A 54 9.94 3.35 0.61
C MET A 54 9.62 3.34 -0.90
N PHE A 55 10.20 2.42 -1.65
CA PHE A 55 9.93 2.24 -3.08
C PHE A 55 9.12 0.96 -3.33
N ALA A 56 8.59 0.32 -2.28
CA ALA A 56 8.03 -1.02 -2.35
C ALA A 56 6.66 -1.07 -3.05
N TYR A 57 5.88 0.01 -3.01
CA TYR A 57 4.49 0.00 -3.48
C TYR A 57 4.29 -0.55 -4.91
N PRO A 58 5.03 -0.14 -5.95
CA PRO A 58 4.88 -0.71 -7.28
C PRO A 58 5.15 -2.21 -7.31
N PHE A 59 6.17 -2.68 -6.58
CA PHE A 59 6.52 -4.10 -6.50
C PHE A 59 5.46 -4.90 -5.74
N TYR A 60 4.89 -4.32 -4.67
CA TYR A 60 3.74 -4.88 -3.95
C TYR A 60 2.53 -5.09 -4.88
N LEU A 61 2.29 -4.18 -5.82
CA LEU A 61 1.21 -4.33 -6.81
C LEU A 61 1.45 -5.55 -7.72
N TRP A 62 2.68 -5.74 -8.19
CA TRP A 62 3.06 -6.87 -9.04
C TRP A 62 3.11 -8.20 -8.28
N LYS A 63 3.65 -8.18 -7.06
CA LYS A 63 3.84 -9.32 -6.18
C LYS A 63 3.48 -8.88 -4.77
N ARG A 64 2.40 -9.43 -4.22
CA ARG A 64 1.92 -9.11 -2.87
C ARG A 64 3.02 -9.29 -1.81
N SER A 65 2.76 -8.73 -0.61
CA SER A 65 3.67 -8.76 0.53
C SER A 65 4.27 -10.15 0.80
N PRO A 66 5.52 -10.26 1.29
CA PRO A 66 6.14 -11.55 1.56
C PRO A 66 5.27 -12.48 2.41
N GLY A 67 5.10 -13.72 1.94
CA GLY A 67 4.20 -14.69 2.54
C GLY A 67 2.81 -14.73 1.91
N LYS A 68 2.48 -13.79 1.02
CA LYS A 68 1.27 -13.81 0.18
C LYS A 68 1.64 -14.09 -1.27
N THR A 69 0.71 -14.67 -2.02
CA THR A 69 0.86 -15.00 -3.44
C THR A 69 -0.04 -14.17 -4.32
N GLY A 70 0.27 -14.08 -5.61
CA GLY A 70 -0.56 -13.38 -6.58
C GLY A 70 -0.20 -11.91 -6.77
N SER A 71 -1.04 -11.24 -7.55
CA SER A 71 -0.80 -9.92 -8.10
C SER A 71 -2.09 -9.10 -8.14
N HIS A 72 -1.99 -7.79 -7.96
CA HIS A 72 -3.13 -6.88 -8.10
C HIS A 72 -3.62 -6.75 -9.55
N TYR A 73 -2.87 -7.31 -10.50
CA TYR A 73 -3.21 -7.39 -11.91
C TYR A 73 -3.73 -8.77 -12.33
N ASP A 74 -3.64 -9.79 -11.48
CA ASP A 74 -4.06 -11.16 -11.82
C ASP A 74 -5.46 -11.45 -11.25
N PRO A 75 -6.51 -11.47 -12.10
CA PRO A 75 -7.88 -11.72 -11.62
C PRO A 75 -8.08 -13.14 -11.09
N ASN A 76 -7.13 -14.05 -11.29
CA ASN A 76 -7.25 -15.44 -10.84
C ASN A 76 -6.56 -15.70 -9.50
N CYS A 77 -5.87 -14.71 -8.93
CA CYS A 77 -5.24 -14.88 -7.63
C CYS A 77 -6.27 -14.84 -6.48
N ASP A 78 -5.81 -15.25 -5.30
CA ASP A 78 -6.59 -15.37 -4.06
C ASP A 78 -7.00 -14.01 -3.46
N LEU A 79 -6.52 -12.88 -4.00
CA LEU A 79 -6.95 -11.55 -3.61
C LEU A 79 -8.40 -11.25 -4.04
N PHE A 80 -8.87 -11.86 -5.14
CA PHE A 80 -10.19 -11.61 -5.72
C PHE A 80 -11.09 -12.83 -5.55
N VAL A 81 -11.97 -12.80 -4.55
CA VAL A 81 -12.74 -13.98 -4.13
C VAL A 81 -14.06 -14.11 -4.87
N THR A 82 -14.68 -12.99 -5.28
CA THR A 82 -15.95 -12.99 -6.01
C THR A 82 -15.74 -12.80 -7.51
N LYS A 83 -16.68 -13.30 -8.34
CA LYS A 83 -16.68 -13.06 -9.79
C LYS A 83 -16.59 -11.56 -10.13
N THR A 84 -17.36 -10.73 -9.41
CA THR A 84 -17.37 -9.28 -9.61
C THR A 84 -16.02 -8.63 -9.34
N GLU A 85 -15.30 -9.06 -8.31
CA GLU A 85 -13.95 -8.53 -8.01
C GLU A 85 -12.94 -8.89 -9.11
N LYS A 86 -13.05 -10.09 -9.68
CA LYS A 86 -12.23 -10.51 -10.83
C LYS A 86 -12.49 -9.63 -12.05
N GLU A 87 -13.77 -9.37 -12.36
CA GLU A 87 -14.17 -8.47 -13.45
C GLU A 87 -13.70 -7.03 -13.22
N GLN A 88 -13.72 -6.56 -11.97
CA GLN A 88 -13.19 -5.25 -11.57
C GLN A 88 -11.66 -5.15 -11.75
N CYS A 89 -10.93 -6.22 -11.41
CA CYS A 89 -9.49 -6.32 -11.69
C CYS A 89 -9.22 -6.19 -13.20
N ILE A 90 -9.94 -6.98 -14.02
CA ILE A 90 -9.82 -6.93 -15.49
C ILE A 90 -10.11 -5.52 -16.01
N THR A 91 -11.17 -4.88 -15.51
CA THR A 91 -11.53 -3.51 -15.88
C THR A 91 -10.37 -2.55 -15.62
N SER A 92 -9.75 -2.60 -14.44
CA SER A 92 -8.58 -1.75 -14.14
C SER A 92 -7.41 -2.00 -15.09
N ASN A 93 -7.15 -3.26 -15.44
CA ASN A 93 -6.08 -3.61 -16.37
C ASN A 93 -6.32 -3.03 -17.77
N VAL A 94 -7.56 -3.08 -18.26
CA VAL A 94 -7.94 -2.48 -19.55
C VAL A 94 -7.68 -0.97 -19.55
N PHE A 95 -8.10 -0.26 -18.49
CA PHE A 95 -7.84 1.18 -18.35
C PHE A 95 -6.35 1.51 -18.27
N LEU A 96 -5.55 0.67 -17.61
CA LEU A 96 -4.10 0.86 -17.55
C LEU A 96 -3.42 0.65 -18.91
N VAL A 97 -3.84 -0.35 -19.70
CA VAL A 97 -3.34 -0.53 -21.07
C VAL A 97 -3.73 0.66 -21.95
N ALA A 98 -4.97 1.14 -21.86
CA ALA A 98 -5.40 2.35 -22.56
C ALA A 98 -4.55 3.57 -22.14
N TRP A 99 -4.25 3.69 -20.84
CA TRP A 99 -3.39 4.75 -20.32
C TRP A 99 -1.95 4.66 -20.85
N LEU A 100 -1.39 3.47 -21.05
CA LEU A 100 -0.09 3.33 -21.75
C LEU A 100 -0.14 3.89 -23.16
N GLY A 101 -1.24 3.69 -23.89
CA GLY A 101 -1.46 4.29 -25.20
C GLY A 101 -1.42 5.81 -25.16
N VAL A 102 -2.08 6.41 -24.16
CA VAL A 102 -2.04 7.87 -23.94
C VAL A 102 -0.62 8.34 -23.65
N LEU A 103 0.11 7.66 -22.75
CA LEU A 103 1.50 8.02 -22.42
C LEU A 103 2.43 7.88 -23.63
N ALA A 104 2.22 6.88 -24.48
CA ALA A 104 2.98 6.70 -25.71
C ALA A 104 2.73 7.86 -26.69
N ALA A 105 1.48 8.29 -26.86
CA ALA A 105 1.14 9.46 -27.68
C ALA A 105 1.70 10.77 -27.08
N CYS A 106 1.64 10.95 -25.77
CA CYS A 106 2.26 12.10 -25.09
C CYS A 106 3.78 12.11 -25.31
N LYS A 107 4.44 10.94 -25.22
CA LYS A 107 5.88 10.81 -25.49
C LYS A 107 6.21 11.23 -26.93
N THR A 108 5.40 10.86 -27.92
CA THR A 108 5.66 11.27 -29.32
C THR A 108 5.52 12.78 -29.53
N GLN A 109 4.66 13.45 -28.77
CA GLN A 109 4.41 14.88 -28.90
C GLN A 109 5.36 15.75 -28.04
N LEU A 110 5.68 15.31 -26.82
CA LEU A 110 6.38 16.10 -25.80
C LEU A 110 7.84 15.67 -25.59
N GLY A 111 8.22 14.47 -26.06
CA GLY A 111 9.56 13.92 -25.89
C GLY A 111 9.83 13.32 -24.51
N ILE A 112 10.93 12.58 -24.42
CA ILE A 112 11.33 11.84 -23.20
C ILE A 112 11.56 12.76 -21.98
N PRO A 113 12.27 13.90 -22.10
CA PRO A 113 12.50 14.77 -20.94
C PRO A 113 11.21 15.28 -20.29
N ALA A 114 10.21 15.64 -21.10
CA ALA A 114 8.91 16.06 -20.60
C ALA A 114 8.19 14.92 -19.88
N MET A 115 8.23 13.69 -20.41
CA MET A 115 7.62 12.53 -19.76
C MET A 115 8.28 12.20 -18.41
N ILE A 116 9.61 12.35 -18.31
CA ILE A 116 10.32 12.17 -17.04
C ILE A 116 9.81 13.17 -16.00
N ASN A 117 9.76 14.46 -16.36
CA ASN A 117 9.39 15.53 -15.43
C ASN A 117 7.90 15.55 -15.07
N LEU A 118 7.02 15.23 -16.02
CA LEU A 118 5.56 15.34 -15.83
C LEU A 118 4.91 14.07 -15.32
N TYR A 119 5.52 12.90 -15.52
CA TYR A 119 4.92 11.62 -15.17
C TYR A 119 5.80 10.77 -14.25
N VAL A 120 7.04 10.49 -14.66
CA VAL A 120 7.91 9.54 -13.95
C VAL A 120 8.34 10.08 -12.58
N MET A 121 8.83 11.32 -12.52
CA MET A 121 9.27 11.92 -11.26
C MET A 121 8.10 12.11 -10.28
N PRO A 122 6.96 12.73 -10.66
CA PRO A 122 5.80 12.83 -9.77
C PRO A 122 5.29 11.48 -9.27
N TYR A 123 5.32 10.44 -10.12
CA TYR A 123 4.93 9.09 -9.71
C TYR A 123 5.81 8.54 -8.59
N TRP A 124 7.14 8.63 -8.73
CA TRP A 124 8.03 8.12 -7.70
C TRP A 124 7.99 8.94 -6.42
N PHE A 125 7.80 10.26 -6.50
CA PHE A 125 7.53 11.08 -5.32
C PHE A 125 6.25 10.62 -4.60
N PHE A 126 5.17 10.36 -5.35
CA PHE A 126 3.94 9.81 -4.79
C PHE A 126 4.16 8.44 -4.14
N VAL A 127 4.90 7.53 -4.79
CA VAL A 127 5.23 6.20 -4.26
C VAL A 127 5.95 6.31 -2.92
N VAL A 128 7.04 7.09 -2.87
CA VAL A 128 7.84 7.27 -1.66
C VAL A 128 7.01 7.90 -0.55
N TRP A 129 6.24 8.93 -0.88
CA TRP A 129 5.39 9.59 0.10
C TRP A 129 4.31 8.65 0.66
N LEU A 130 3.65 7.88 -0.20
CA LEU A 130 2.64 6.88 0.19
C LEU A 130 3.24 5.85 1.16
N ASP A 131 4.39 5.26 0.81
CA ASP A 131 5.03 4.27 1.66
C ASP A 131 5.53 4.86 2.99
N VAL A 132 6.02 6.11 2.99
CA VAL A 132 6.41 6.83 4.22
C VAL A 132 5.21 7.02 5.15
N VAL A 133 4.10 7.57 4.65
CA VAL A 133 2.92 7.83 5.50
C VAL A 133 2.34 6.53 6.04
N THR A 134 2.19 5.51 5.20
CA THR A 134 1.69 4.21 5.63
C THR A 134 2.61 3.54 6.64
N TYR A 135 3.94 3.59 6.44
CA TYR A 135 4.88 3.05 7.42
C TYR A 135 4.73 3.76 8.78
N LEU A 136 4.76 5.09 8.79
CA LEU A 136 4.68 5.89 10.01
C LEU A 136 3.35 5.72 10.75
N GLN A 137 2.26 5.49 10.03
CA GLN A 137 0.92 5.26 10.57
C GLN A 137 0.72 3.86 11.16
N HIS A 138 1.51 2.88 10.74
CA HIS A 138 1.34 1.47 11.15
C HIS A 138 2.51 0.91 11.97
N HIS A 139 3.58 1.70 12.16
CA HIS A 139 4.75 1.32 12.93
C HIS A 139 5.01 2.32 14.05
N GLY A 140 4.99 1.83 15.29
CA GLY A 140 5.37 2.57 16.48
C GLY A 140 6.87 2.77 16.61
N SER A 141 7.25 3.55 17.62
CA SER A 141 8.64 3.81 17.96
C SER A 141 9.36 2.53 18.40
N HIS A 142 10.70 2.54 18.33
CA HIS A 142 11.53 1.50 18.93
C HIS A 142 11.59 1.59 20.46
N ASP A 143 11.14 2.71 21.03
CA ASP A 143 10.98 2.90 22.47
C ASP A 143 10.04 1.82 23.05
N PRO A 144 10.48 0.99 24.01
CA PRO A 144 9.66 -0.02 24.66
C PRO A 144 8.30 0.49 25.17
N GLU A 145 8.20 1.73 25.64
CA GLU A 145 6.98 2.31 26.22
C GLU A 145 5.98 2.78 25.13
N GLU A 146 6.46 3.01 23.90
CA GLU A 146 5.66 3.46 22.76
C GLU A 146 5.50 2.38 21.67
N LYS A 147 5.93 1.14 21.96
CA LYS A 147 5.79 0.02 21.04
C LYS A 147 4.34 -0.33 20.84
N LEU A 148 3.96 -0.45 19.57
CA LEU A 148 2.63 -0.93 19.21
C LEU A 148 2.65 -2.43 18.91
N PRO A 149 1.75 -3.20 19.53
CA PRO A 149 1.66 -4.62 19.29
C PRO A 149 1.04 -4.90 17.92
N TRP A 150 1.48 -6.00 17.33
CA TRP A 150 0.77 -6.67 16.24
C TRP A 150 0.19 -7.97 16.77
N PHE A 151 -1.08 -8.23 16.45
CA PHE A 151 -1.82 -9.35 17.02
C PHE A 151 -1.83 -10.57 16.09
N ARG A 152 -2.06 -11.74 16.68
CA ARG A 152 -2.11 -13.03 15.98
C ARG A 152 -3.32 -13.83 16.44
N GLY A 153 -3.92 -14.58 15.51
CA GLY A 153 -5.01 -15.51 15.81
C GLY A 153 -6.10 -14.84 16.64
N GLU A 154 -6.52 -15.50 17.72
CA GLU A 154 -7.62 -15.06 18.59
C GLU A 154 -7.28 -13.82 19.44
N GLU A 155 -6.00 -13.43 19.54
CA GLU A 155 -5.63 -12.16 20.19
C GLU A 155 -6.04 -10.95 19.36
N TRP A 156 -6.23 -11.12 18.05
CA TRP A 156 -6.65 -10.02 17.21
C TRP A 156 -8.16 -9.77 17.32
N SER A 157 -8.53 -8.50 17.36
CA SER A 157 -9.88 -8.05 17.07
C SER A 157 -9.82 -6.77 16.24
N TYR A 158 -10.88 -6.48 15.49
CA TYR A 158 -10.98 -5.28 14.66
C TYR A 158 -10.68 -3.99 15.46
N LEU A 159 -11.18 -3.91 16.69
CA LEU A 159 -10.94 -2.79 17.60
C LEU A 159 -9.48 -2.70 18.06
N ARG A 160 -8.90 -3.82 18.51
CA ARG A 160 -7.50 -3.84 18.96
C ARG A 160 -6.55 -3.43 17.84
N GLY A 161 -6.75 -3.97 16.63
CA GLY A 161 -5.93 -3.65 15.48
C GLY A 161 -6.00 -2.16 15.08
N GLY A 162 -7.20 -1.57 15.08
CA GLY A 162 -7.38 -0.16 14.69
C GLY A 162 -6.72 0.79 15.69
N LEU A 163 -6.81 0.48 16.99
CA LEU A 163 -6.16 1.24 18.06
C LEU A 163 -4.62 1.14 18.07
N THR A 164 -4.06 0.18 17.32
CA THR A 164 -2.60 0.06 17.12
C THR A 164 -2.11 0.72 15.83
N THR A 165 -2.90 1.63 15.29
CA THR A 165 -2.41 2.59 14.29
C THR A 165 -2.13 3.93 14.94
N LEU A 166 -1.43 4.81 14.23
CA LEU A 166 -0.92 6.05 14.79
C LEU A 166 -1.32 7.25 13.95
N ASP A 167 -1.82 8.25 14.64
CA ASP A 167 -1.97 9.57 14.08
C ASP A 167 -0.60 10.24 13.96
N ARG A 168 -0.45 11.02 12.89
CA ARG A 168 0.79 11.71 12.53
C ARG A 168 0.49 13.11 12.06
N ASP A 169 1.16 14.08 12.69
CA ASP A 169 1.21 15.43 12.14
C ASP A 169 2.41 15.54 11.20
N TYR A 170 2.13 15.82 9.94
CA TYR A 170 3.14 16.02 8.89
C TYR A 170 3.45 17.52 8.67
N GLY A 171 3.04 18.38 9.60
CA GLY A 171 3.29 19.81 9.60
C GLY A 171 2.65 20.49 8.39
N ILE A 172 3.48 21.20 7.60
CA ILE A 172 2.99 21.89 6.39
C ILE A 172 2.40 20.92 5.35
N PHE A 173 2.81 19.65 5.38
CA PHE A 173 2.32 18.64 4.45
C PHE A 173 0.92 18.12 4.82
N SER A 174 0.46 18.33 6.05
CA SER A 174 -0.87 17.93 6.54
C SER A 174 -2.02 18.47 5.65
N ARG A 175 -1.83 19.64 5.04
CA ARG A 175 -2.85 20.29 4.19
C ARG A 175 -2.89 19.79 2.76
N ILE A 176 -1.78 19.23 2.25
CA ILE A 176 -1.70 18.81 0.83
C ILE A 176 -2.11 17.34 0.62
N HIS A 177 -2.25 16.56 1.70
CA HIS A 177 -2.69 15.16 1.66
C HIS A 177 -3.98 14.91 2.45
N HIS A 178 -4.90 15.88 2.43
CA HIS A 178 -6.27 15.75 2.96
C HIS A 178 -6.36 15.29 4.43
N SER A 179 -5.47 15.77 5.30
CA SER A 179 -5.48 15.44 6.73
C SER A 179 -5.47 13.93 7.03
N ILE A 180 -4.80 13.12 6.20
CA ILE A 180 -4.61 11.68 6.44
C ILE A 180 -3.88 11.36 7.75
N GLY A 181 -3.37 12.39 8.44
CA GLY A 181 -2.77 12.31 9.76
C GLY A 181 -3.67 11.75 10.85
N ILE A 182 -5.00 11.84 10.74
CA ILE A 182 -5.93 11.20 11.70
C ILE A 182 -6.32 9.79 11.26
N HIS A 183 -5.30 8.96 11.20
CA HIS A 183 -5.32 7.63 10.62
C HIS A 183 -6.08 6.61 11.48
N VAL A 184 -6.07 6.74 12.80
CA VAL A 184 -6.82 5.83 13.69
C VAL A 184 -8.30 5.87 13.35
N VAL A 185 -8.86 7.09 13.22
CA VAL A 185 -10.26 7.28 12.82
C VAL A 185 -10.49 6.75 11.40
N HIS A 186 -9.52 6.94 10.52
CA HIS A 186 -9.61 6.43 9.15
C HIS A 186 -9.75 4.91 9.08
N GLN A 187 -9.02 4.17 9.91
CA GLN A 187 -9.12 2.72 9.97
C GLN A 187 -10.49 2.24 10.47
N PHE A 188 -11.16 3.00 11.32
CA PHE A 188 -12.52 2.68 11.79
C PHE A 188 -13.62 3.09 10.82
N PHE A 189 -13.44 4.21 10.13
CA PHE A 189 -14.47 4.83 9.29
C PHE A 189 -13.94 5.20 7.89
N PRO A 190 -13.39 4.26 7.11
CA PRO A 190 -12.71 4.56 5.84
C PRO A 190 -13.64 5.12 4.75
N GLN A 191 -14.95 5.13 4.98
CA GLN A 191 -15.95 5.71 4.08
C GLN A 191 -16.02 7.24 4.17
N ILE A 192 -15.51 7.84 5.25
CA ILE A 192 -15.45 9.29 5.39
C ILE A 192 -14.33 9.80 4.46
N PRO A 193 -14.64 10.62 3.45
CA PRO A 193 -13.67 10.99 2.41
C PRO A 193 -12.63 11.99 2.91
N HIS A 194 -13.00 12.83 3.89
CA HIS A 194 -12.15 13.83 4.50
C HIS A 194 -12.48 13.93 5.99
N TYR A 195 -11.45 13.87 6.81
CA TYR A 195 -11.59 14.07 8.24
C TYR A 195 -11.08 15.48 8.58
N GLN A 196 -11.90 16.27 9.26
CA GLN A 196 -11.60 17.65 9.65
C GLN A 196 -11.87 17.82 11.14
#